data_AF-A0A1W9RFD4-F1
#
_entry.id   AF-A0A1W9RFD4-F1
#
_cell.length_a   1.000
_cell.length_b   1.000
_cell.length_c   1.000
_cell.angle_alpha   90.00
_cell.angle_beta   90.00
_cell.angle_gamma   90.00
#
_symmetry.space_group_name_H-M   'P 1'
#
loop_
_entity.id
_entity.type
_entity.pdbx_description
1 polymer ?
#
loop_
_entity_poly.entity_id
_entity_poly.type
_entity_poly.pdbx_seq_one_letter_code
_entity_poly.pdbx_strand_id
1 'polypeptide(L)'
;MPGRVLNLNSVSTNRLGGLDRRGRIITAIAFATRYGLETTKAFIAKLLGTSRPTLHRWLEENGLDFEKLREMTKSHFKGKSPQIGDTDAILAPYSRTVWDAHMASMVKCKGCFIEVGLLDRVVELPINQVMVGSIGLSIFGRDYRAINPALVPIRSVMVVCFYHALKKHGYIHPLKGWEKGMVYADSVFGVFEQIVNKGTVHNRNPHLRHLERYDKKYSFIKLFERYGNYKPAHHSYSYRTTDELERIASSAIELFLKLEFVEPSPRTSSDFYLWESKLSVVPKRDLLYMLSRMNGRDDMGFWIEERVMDEQMSRKYSLFTSIKSVTRRMLGYTAYDMSSALQSIVLGIIDPDGTKYPWHWMMVKNKKRLRRHFAKRFDKDIDYVKERITAADNGERRKRLIGSSHIFKAYVMESEAMVDEFIAHFGKHNKTMLRKAKGFAKYDYEFVGYDENKKRIYKQSKHKDKYSIFFFLWTFIERDAREAMIESAREQGYQGPVMEVHDAIYTLETGVEYLSTDKMEWAVSRHTGLNIKIERTIGYSSATASEEEIMAA
;
A
#
# COMPACT_ATOMS: atom_id res chain seq x y z
N MET A 1 -6.47 -54.22 17.69
CA MET A 1 -7.45 -54.01 16.59
C MET A 1 -6.69 -53.90 15.28
N PRO A 2 -6.95 -54.77 14.29
CA PRO A 2 -6.43 -54.65 12.94
C PRO A 2 -7.22 -53.62 12.13
N GLY A 3 -6.55 -52.93 11.20
CA GLY A 3 -7.16 -52.33 10.01
C GLY A 3 -8.06 -51.09 10.20
N ARG A 4 -7.46 -49.90 10.38
CA ARG A 4 -8.04 -48.68 9.78
C ARG A 4 -7.14 -48.23 8.64
N VAL A 5 -7.52 -48.58 7.42
CA VAL A 5 -6.93 -48.00 6.20
C VAL A 5 -7.39 -46.55 6.12
N LEU A 6 -6.44 -45.62 6.25
CA LEU A 6 -6.67 -44.18 6.15
C LEU A 6 -6.90 -43.78 4.69
N ASN A 7 -8.08 -43.26 4.37
CA ASN A 7 -8.35 -42.64 3.08
C ASN A 7 -7.76 -41.21 3.05
N LEU A 8 -6.53 -41.12 2.54
CA LEU A 8 -5.73 -39.89 2.45
C LEU A 8 -6.33 -38.81 1.52
N ASN A 9 -7.41 -39.09 0.79
CA ASN A 9 -8.07 -38.10 -0.06
C ASN A 9 -8.93 -37.08 0.72
N SER A 10 -9.13 -37.27 2.03
CA SER A 10 -9.97 -36.40 2.88
C SER A 10 -9.23 -35.23 3.53
N VAL A 11 -7.90 -35.22 3.51
CA VAL A 11 -7.10 -34.05 3.94
C VAL A 11 -6.95 -33.11 2.75
N SER A 12 -7.87 -32.15 2.61
CA SER A 12 -7.87 -31.29 1.42
C SER A 12 -6.57 -30.48 1.33
N THR A 13 -5.82 -30.72 0.25
CA THR A 13 -4.63 -29.95 -0.18
C THR A 13 -4.90 -28.44 -0.28
N ASN A 14 -6.17 -28.03 -0.42
CA ASN A 14 -6.62 -26.63 -0.44
C ASN A 14 -6.32 -25.83 0.84
N ARG A 15 -6.13 -26.48 2.00
CA ARG A 15 -5.85 -25.76 3.27
C ARG A 15 -4.39 -25.33 3.44
N LEU A 16 -3.50 -25.78 2.55
CA LEU A 16 -2.07 -25.43 2.55
C LEU A 16 -1.68 -24.51 1.37
N GLY A 17 -2.66 -24.03 0.60
CA GLY A 17 -2.44 -23.31 -0.66
C GLY A 17 -1.66 -22.00 -0.53
N GLY A 18 -1.62 -21.38 0.65
CA GLY A 18 -0.84 -20.16 0.91
C GLY A 18 0.59 -20.38 1.40
N LEU A 19 0.98 -21.63 1.67
CA LEU A 19 2.34 -21.97 2.09
C LEU A 19 3.17 -22.39 0.90
N ASP A 20 4.41 -21.90 0.85
CA ASP A 20 5.40 -22.35 -0.11
C ASP A 20 5.76 -23.84 0.12
N ARG A 21 6.55 -24.41 -0.80
CA ARG A 21 6.90 -25.84 -0.75
C ARG A 21 7.52 -26.24 0.60
N ARG A 22 8.23 -25.34 1.27
CA ARG A 22 8.88 -25.56 2.57
C ARG A 22 7.89 -25.51 3.73
N GLY A 23 6.97 -24.55 3.76
CA GLY A 23 5.91 -24.44 4.77
C GLY A 23 4.97 -25.65 4.77
N ARG A 24 4.71 -26.24 3.60
CA ARG A 24 3.92 -27.48 3.48
C ARG A 24 4.63 -28.69 4.11
N ILE A 25 5.95 -28.78 3.99
CA ILE A 25 6.77 -29.86 4.57
C ILE A 25 6.76 -29.80 6.08
N ILE A 26 7.00 -28.61 6.64
CA ILE A 26 7.07 -28.41 8.09
C ILE A 26 5.71 -28.69 8.73
N THR A 27 4.63 -28.24 8.09
CA THR A 27 3.26 -28.50 8.56
C THR A 27 2.92 -29.99 8.46
N ALA A 28 3.38 -30.69 7.42
CA ALA A 28 3.19 -32.13 7.27
C ALA A 28 3.99 -32.94 8.31
N ILE A 29 5.23 -32.52 8.63
CA ILE A 29 6.06 -33.13 9.69
C ILE A 29 5.40 -32.95 11.06
N ALA A 30 4.87 -31.75 11.35
CA ALA A 30 4.15 -31.46 12.58
C ALA A 30 2.88 -32.32 12.74
N PHE A 31 2.13 -32.55 11.65
CA PHE A 31 0.92 -33.40 11.67
C PHE A 31 1.21 -34.90 11.83
N ALA A 32 2.39 -35.35 11.38
CA ALA A 32 2.70 -36.75 11.22
C ALA A 32 3.29 -37.42 12.48
N THR A 33 3.69 -36.64 13.48
CA THR A 33 4.11 -37.12 14.81
C THR A 33 3.06 -37.96 15.55
N ARG A 34 1.80 -38.00 15.07
CA ARG A 34 0.70 -38.82 15.61
C ARG A 34 0.59 -40.25 15.04
N TYR A 35 1.20 -40.59 13.89
CA TYR A 35 0.82 -41.81 13.13
C TYR A 35 1.97 -42.78 12.78
N GLY A 36 3.14 -42.62 13.41
CA GLY A 36 4.28 -43.51 13.25
C GLY A 36 5.23 -43.14 12.09
N LEU A 37 6.48 -43.57 12.22
CA LEU A 37 7.63 -43.11 11.42
C LEU A 37 7.48 -43.43 9.91
N GLU A 38 7.00 -44.63 9.58
CA GLU A 38 6.93 -45.07 8.18
C GLU A 38 5.73 -44.47 7.41
N THR A 39 4.61 -44.28 8.10
CA THR A 39 3.42 -43.59 7.55
C THR A 39 3.72 -42.13 7.23
N THR A 40 4.53 -41.49 8.08
CA THR A 40 5.00 -40.10 7.94
C THR A 40 5.87 -39.90 6.71
N LYS A 41 6.87 -40.77 6.53
CA LYS A 41 7.79 -40.72 5.38
C LYS A 41 7.04 -40.94 4.05
N ALA A 42 6.05 -41.83 4.02
CA ALA A 42 5.21 -42.05 2.82
C ALA A 42 4.34 -40.82 2.48
N PHE A 43 3.74 -40.19 3.49
CA PHE A 43 2.86 -39.04 3.29
C PHE A 43 3.63 -37.82 2.76
N ILE A 44 4.81 -37.51 3.34
CA ILE A 44 5.64 -36.38 2.91
C ILE A 44 6.22 -36.62 1.52
N ALA A 45 6.68 -37.84 1.23
CA ALA A 45 7.13 -38.23 -0.12
C ALA A 45 6.03 -38.02 -1.18
N LYS A 46 4.80 -38.41 -0.86
CA LYS A 46 3.62 -38.22 -1.74
C LYS A 46 3.24 -36.74 -1.92
N LEU A 47 3.35 -35.93 -0.86
CA LEU A 47 3.02 -34.49 -0.89
C LEU A 47 4.04 -33.67 -1.71
N LEU A 48 5.26 -34.17 -1.83
CA LEU A 48 6.36 -33.53 -2.55
C LEU A 48 6.60 -34.06 -3.96
N GLY A 49 5.95 -35.16 -4.33
CA GLY A 49 6.21 -35.87 -5.58
C GLY A 49 7.62 -36.46 -5.66
N THR A 50 8.22 -36.85 -4.52
CA THR A 50 9.61 -37.34 -4.46
C THR A 50 9.70 -38.72 -3.80
N SER A 51 10.77 -39.48 -4.07
CA SER A 51 11.02 -40.76 -3.41
C SER A 51 11.51 -40.56 -1.96
N ARG A 52 11.25 -41.53 -1.07
CA ARG A 52 11.67 -41.50 0.35
C ARG A 52 13.18 -41.29 0.57
N PRO A 53 14.10 -41.87 -0.23
CA PRO A 53 15.54 -41.62 -0.08
C PRO A 53 15.95 -40.17 -0.32
N THR A 54 15.23 -39.48 -1.23
CA THR A 54 15.50 -38.07 -1.58
C THR A 54 15.12 -37.12 -0.45
N LEU A 55 14.05 -37.45 0.28
CA LEU A 55 13.61 -36.66 1.45
C LEU A 55 14.61 -36.78 2.62
N HIS A 56 15.13 -37.98 2.86
CA HIS A 56 16.11 -38.21 3.93
C HIS A 56 17.40 -37.44 3.67
N ARG A 57 17.93 -37.52 2.45
CA ARG A 57 19.10 -36.75 2.02
C ARG A 57 18.88 -35.24 2.13
N TRP A 58 17.70 -34.73 1.76
CA TRP A 58 17.39 -33.30 1.88
C TRP A 58 17.36 -32.83 3.35
N LEU A 59 16.84 -33.65 4.26
CA LEU A 59 16.83 -33.33 5.70
C LEU A 59 18.24 -33.32 6.29
N GLU A 60 19.08 -34.29 5.92
CA GLU A 60 20.50 -34.35 6.31
C GLU A 60 21.29 -33.16 5.74
N GLU A 61 21.11 -32.83 4.46
CA GLU A 61 21.77 -31.69 3.81
C GLU A 61 21.40 -30.33 4.41
N ASN A 62 20.27 -30.25 5.11
CA ASN A 62 19.82 -29.05 5.82
C ASN A 62 20.06 -29.13 7.34
N GLY A 63 20.78 -30.14 7.83
CA GLY A 63 21.15 -30.29 9.24
C GLY A 63 19.96 -30.57 10.18
N LEU A 64 18.86 -31.11 9.65
CA LEU A 64 17.64 -31.38 10.40
C LEU A 64 17.55 -32.87 10.77
N ASP A 65 17.87 -33.17 12.03
CA ASP A 65 17.73 -34.52 12.59
C ASP A 65 16.26 -34.84 12.91
N PHE A 66 15.72 -35.83 12.18
CA PHE A 66 14.32 -36.23 12.28
C PHE A 66 13.93 -36.84 13.64
N GLU A 67 14.83 -37.54 14.32
CA GLU A 67 14.55 -38.10 15.65
C GLU A 67 14.61 -37.00 16.72
N LYS A 68 15.52 -36.03 16.57
CA LYS A 68 15.57 -34.85 17.45
C LYS A 68 14.30 -34.00 17.37
N LEU A 69 13.77 -33.81 16.15
CA LEU A 69 12.47 -33.16 15.91
C LEU A 69 11.31 -33.90 16.60
N ARG A 70 11.35 -35.24 16.55
CA ARG A 70 10.33 -36.10 17.16
C ARG A 70 10.36 -36.06 18.69
N GLU A 71 11.53 -36.11 19.31
CA GLU A 71 11.68 -36.03 20.77
C GLU A 71 11.24 -34.68 21.33
N MET A 72 11.62 -33.58 20.68
CA MET A 72 11.20 -32.23 21.07
C MET A 72 9.68 -32.04 21.01
N THR A 73 9.03 -32.63 20.00
CA THR A 73 7.57 -32.55 19.86
C THR A 73 6.87 -33.41 20.90
N LYS A 74 7.41 -34.58 21.24
CA LYS A 74 6.90 -35.44 22.33
C LYS A 74 7.00 -34.74 23.70
N SER A 75 8.11 -34.05 23.98
CA SER A 75 8.30 -33.36 25.26
C SER A 75 7.38 -32.16 25.44
N HIS A 76 7.04 -31.47 24.34
CA HIS A 76 6.19 -30.28 24.36
C HIS A 76 4.71 -30.60 24.61
N PHE A 77 4.21 -31.74 24.11
CA PHE A 77 2.78 -32.04 24.19
C PHE A 77 2.34 -32.93 25.37
N LYS A 78 3.26 -33.62 26.07
CA LYS A 78 2.97 -34.47 27.27
C LYS A 78 1.57 -35.15 27.27
N GLY A 79 1.16 -35.74 26.14
CA GLY A 79 -0.12 -36.44 26.00
C GLY A 79 -1.39 -35.59 25.75
N LYS A 80 -1.30 -34.27 25.53
CA LYS A 80 -2.44 -33.42 25.16
C LYS A 80 -2.60 -33.29 23.64
N SER A 81 -3.85 -33.15 23.17
CA SER A 81 -4.17 -32.93 21.76
C SER A 81 -3.88 -31.48 21.35
N PRO A 82 -3.14 -31.21 20.26
CA PRO A 82 -2.87 -29.85 19.80
C PRO A 82 -4.14 -29.16 19.32
N GLN A 83 -4.33 -27.88 19.66
CA GLN A 83 -5.36 -27.03 19.04
C GLN A 83 -4.75 -26.15 17.93
N ILE A 84 -5.57 -25.68 16.99
CA ILE A 84 -5.14 -24.92 15.80
C ILE A 84 -4.35 -23.63 16.16
N GLY A 85 -4.57 -23.06 17.35
CA GLY A 85 -3.82 -21.91 17.87
C GLY A 85 -2.43 -22.24 18.42
N ASP A 86 -2.12 -23.51 18.71
CA ASP A 86 -0.82 -23.94 19.25
C ASP A 86 0.24 -24.04 18.14
N THR A 87 -0.20 -24.08 16.88
CA THR A 87 0.68 -24.18 15.71
C THR A 87 1.65 -22.99 15.60
N ASP A 88 1.23 -21.78 15.98
CA ASP A 88 2.08 -20.58 15.96
C ASP A 88 3.14 -20.59 17.07
N ALA A 89 2.86 -21.25 18.20
CA ALA A 89 3.81 -21.42 19.31
C ALA A 89 4.86 -22.51 19.01
N ILE A 90 4.45 -23.58 18.32
CA ILE A 90 5.34 -24.65 17.84
C ILE A 90 6.21 -24.14 16.70
N LEU A 91 5.67 -23.31 15.80
CA LEU A 91 6.38 -22.76 14.66
C LEU A 91 7.26 -21.56 15.01
N ALA A 92 7.14 -20.91 16.16
CA ALA A 92 8.01 -19.79 16.53
C ALA A 92 9.51 -20.16 16.67
N PRO A 93 9.88 -21.34 17.20
CA PRO A 93 11.24 -21.86 17.08
C PRO A 93 11.63 -22.21 15.64
N TYR A 94 10.71 -22.75 14.83
CA TYR A 94 10.99 -23.11 13.43
C TYR A 94 11.00 -21.92 12.49
N SER A 95 10.31 -20.82 12.76
CA SER A 95 10.49 -19.57 12.01
C SER A 95 11.89 -19.05 12.27
N ARG A 96 12.44 -19.28 13.48
CA ARG A 96 13.85 -19.01 13.79
C ARG A 96 14.77 -20.00 13.08
N THR A 97 14.50 -21.32 13.09
CA THR A 97 15.35 -22.30 12.37
C THR A 97 15.23 -22.23 10.85
N VAL A 98 14.08 -21.82 10.29
CA VAL A 98 13.86 -21.56 8.86
C VAL A 98 14.48 -20.22 8.47
N TRP A 99 14.44 -19.23 9.35
CA TRP A 99 15.25 -18.01 9.23
C TRP A 99 16.74 -18.36 9.27
N ASP A 100 17.18 -19.21 10.20
CA ASP A 100 18.56 -19.66 10.35
C ASP A 100 19.00 -20.57 9.18
N ALA A 101 18.09 -21.34 8.57
CA ALA A 101 18.35 -22.15 7.38
C ALA A 101 18.27 -21.34 6.07
N HIS A 102 17.46 -20.28 6.03
CA HIS A 102 17.48 -19.27 4.97
C HIS A 102 18.79 -18.47 5.04
N MET A 103 19.21 -18.10 6.24
CA MET A 103 20.52 -17.52 6.56
C MET A 103 21.66 -18.50 6.24
N ALA A 104 21.53 -19.80 6.55
CA ALA A 104 22.54 -20.82 6.21
C ALA A 104 22.63 -21.10 4.70
N SER A 105 21.54 -20.93 3.94
CA SER A 105 21.58 -21.00 2.48
C SER A 105 22.25 -19.78 1.85
N MET A 106 22.16 -18.61 2.50
CA MET A 106 22.95 -17.41 2.13
C MET A 106 24.43 -17.54 2.56
N VAL A 107 24.75 -18.38 3.56
CA VAL A 107 26.12 -18.68 4.03
C VAL A 107 26.96 -19.49 3.03
N LYS A 108 26.39 -20.01 1.92
CA LYS A 108 27.19 -20.59 0.83
C LYS A 108 27.96 -19.55 -0.01
N CYS A 109 27.72 -18.26 0.19
CA CYS A 109 28.61 -17.20 -0.28
C CYS A 109 29.85 -17.10 0.64
N LYS A 110 30.79 -18.04 0.49
CA LYS A 110 32.10 -17.97 1.15
C LYS A 110 32.84 -16.72 0.65
N GLY A 111 33.13 -15.78 1.54
CA GLY A 111 34.18 -14.77 1.31
C GLY A 111 33.96 -13.35 1.83
N CYS A 112 32.80 -12.98 2.36
CA CYS A 112 32.54 -11.59 2.74
C CYS A 112 32.50 -11.39 4.26
N PHE A 113 33.56 -10.79 4.82
CA PHE A 113 33.63 -10.25 6.18
C PHE A 113 33.52 -8.71 6.13
N ILE A 114 32.95 -8.06 7.15
CA ILE A 114 32.91 -6.60 7.29
C ILE A 114 33.69 -6.22 8.55
N GLU A 115 34.65 -5.30 8.43
CA GLU A 115 35.34 -4.67 9.57
C GLU A 115 34.52 -3.48 10.09
N VAL A 116 34.39 -3.37 11.42
CA VAL A 116 33.75 -2.23 12.08
C VAL A 116 34.76 -1.60 13.03
N GLY A 117 35.21 -0.39 12.71
CA GLY A 117 36.12 0.38 13.56
C GLY A 117 35.36 1.17 14.63
N LEU A 118 35.71 0.94 15.91
CA LEU A 118 35.39 1.83 17.03
C LEU A 118 36.69 2.17 17.74
N LEU A 119 37.03 3.45 17.79
CA LEU A 119 37.95 4.10 18.77
C LEU A 119 38.97 3.13 19.41
N ASP A 120 39.90 2.63 18.58
CA ASP A 120 41.12 1.88 18.91
C ASP A 120 41.05 0.35 19.16
N ARG A 121 40.00 -0.38 18.74
CA ARG A 121 40.07 -1.87 18.65
C ARG A 121 39.34 -2.48 17.45
N VAL A 122 39.95 -3.52 16.87
CA VAL A 122 39.43 -4.31 15.74
C VAL A 122 38.87 -5.65 16.23
N VAL A 123 37.70 -6.06 15.73
CA VAL A 123 37.11 -7.39 15.97
C VAL A 123 36.51 -7.91 14.66
N GLU A 124 36.83 -9.15 14.27
CA GLU A 124 36.31 -9.82 13.06
C GLU A 124 34.97 -10.52 13.33
N LEU A 125 33.93 -10.27 12.51
CA LEU A 125 32.65 -10.98 12.59
C LEU A 125 32.06 -11.29 11.19
N PRO A 126 31.38 -12.43 10.99
CA PRO A 126 30.73 -12.81 9.74
C PRO A 126 29.49 -11.95 9.38
N ILE A 127 29.14 -11.86 8.08
CA ILE A 127 28.08 -10.98 7.52
C ILE A 127 26.72 -11.07 8.22
N ASN A 128 26.37 -12.22 8.78
CA ASN A 128 25.15 -12.44 9.55
C ASN A 128 25.15 -11.78 10.94
N GLN A 129 26.28 -11.20 11.36
CA GLN A 129 26.45 -10.43 12.60
C GLN A 129 26.58 -8.93 12.35
N VAL A 130 26.46 -8.47 11.10
CA VAL A 130 26.35 -7.04 10.76
C VAL A 130 24.92 -6.59 11.05
N MET A 131 24.62 -6.49 12.34
CA MET A 131 23.45 -5.82 12.85
C MET A 131 23.93 -4.56 13.54
N VAL A 132 24.03 -3.50 12.73
CA VAL A 132 24.14 -2.07 13.09
C VAL A 132 24.50 -1.83 14.56
N GLY A 133 25.77 -2.10 14.87
CA GLY A 133 26.38 -1.79 16.16
C GLY A 133 26.90 -0.36 16.13
N SER A 134 26.22 0.51 16.88
CA SER A 134 26.60 1.90 17.23
C SER A 134 26.77 2.90 16.09
N ILE A 135 26.27 4.12 16.32
CA ILE A 135 26.33 5.23 15.37
C ILE A 135 27.80 5.61 15.16
N GLY A 136 28.27 5.35 13.96
CA GLY A 136 29.59 5.68 13.42
C GLY A 136 29.63 5.11 12.01
N LEU A 137 28.90 5.76 11.09
CA LEU A 137 28.74 5.27 9.73
C LEU A 137 30.08 5.21 9.00
N SER A 138 30.43 3.99 8.58
CA SER A 138 31.30 3.67 7.46
C SER A 138 31.03 2.21 7.11
N ILE A 139 30.19 1.96 6.11
CA ILE A 139 29.93 0.60 5.61
C ILE A 139 30.87 0.39 4.43
N PHE A 140 32.08 -0.10 4.70
CA PHE A 140 33.02 -0.49 3.66
C PHE A 140 33.12 -2.01 3.62
N GLY A 141 33.00 -2.59 2.42
CA GLY A 141 33.64 -3.88 2.16
C GLY A 141 35.15 -3.74 2.25
N ARG A 142 35.86 -4.85 2.50
CA ARG A 142 37.33 -4.96 2.68
C ARG A 142 38.20 -4.26 1.61
N ASP A 143 37.60 -3.78 0.52
CA ASP A 143 38.24 -3.11 -0.62
C ASP A 143 37.68 -1.68 -0.91
N TYR A 144 37.12 -0.95 0.07
CA TYR A 144 36.47 0.37 -0.14
C TYR A 144 35.30 0.33 -1.15
N ARG A 145 34.47 -0.71 -1.09
CA ARG A 145 33.25 -0.77 -1.92
C ARG A 145 32.03 -0.55 -1.04
N ALA A 146 31.19 0.41 -1.43
CA ALA A 146 29.99 0.87 -0.75
C ALA A 146 28.91 -0.24 -0.58
N ILE A 147 27.67 0.14 -0.23
CA ILE A 147 26.50 -0.77 -0.19
C ILE A 147 26.06 -1.19 -1.59
N ASN A 148 26.07 -2.49 -1.92
CA ASN A 148 25.37 -3.01 -3.09
C ASN A 148 23.86 -3.16 -2.79
N PRO A 149 22.97 -2.36 -3.44
CA PRO A 149 21.52 -2.44 -3.21
C PRO A 149 20.92 -3.81 -3.54
N ALA A 150 21.59 -4.62 -4.35
CA ALA A 150 21.16 -5.98 -4.69
C ALA A 150 21.23 -6.97 -3.50
N LEU A 151 21.98 -6.65 -2.45
CA LEU A 151 22.17 -7.53 -1.28
C LEU A 151 21.37 -7.09 -0.05
N VAL A 152 21.04 -5.80 0.07
CA VAL A 152 20.29 -5.24 1.21
C VAL A 152 19.16 -4.36 0.68
N PRO A 153 17.88 -4.72 0.92
CA PRO A 153 16.75 -3.90 0.49
C PRO A 153 16.83 -2.50 1.10
N ILE A 154 16.67 -1.45 0.28
CA ILE A 154 16.73 -0.05 0.75
C ILE A 154 15.71 0.24 1.85
N ARG A 155 14.53 -0.41 1.80
CA ARG A 155 13.54 -0.35 2.88
C ARG A 155 14.16 -0.72 4.24
N SER A 156 15.00 -1.74 4.30
CA SER A 156 15.66 -2.18 5.54
C SER A 156 16.66 -1.13 6.05
N VAL A 157 17.40 -0.50 5.15
CA VAL A 157 18.30 0.62 5.49
C VAL A 157 17.48 1.78 6.05
N MET A 158 16.34 2.09 5.44
CA MET A 158 15.47 3.15 5.94
C MET A 158 14.90 2.82 7.33
N VAL A 159 14.52 1.57 7.59
CA VAL A 159 14.08 1.13 8.92
C VAL A 159 15.18 1.34 9.98
N VAL A 160 16.46 1.15 9.63
CA VAL A 160 17.59 1.44 10.51
C VAL A 160 17.70 2.95 10.80
N CYS A 161 17.64 3.79 9.76
CA CYS A 161 17.63 5.24 9.93
C CYS A 161 16.45 5.68 10.83
N PHE A 162 15.29 5.06 10.62
CA PHE A 162 14.07 5.31 11.39
C PHE A 162 14.19 4.85 12.84
N TYR A 163 14.83 3.71 13.10
CA TYR A 163 15.17 3.23 14.44
C TYR A 163 16.05 4.24 15.19
N HIS A 164 17.10 4.74 14.56
CA HIS A 164 17.98 5.74 15.18
C HIS A 164 17.25 7.04 15.47
N ALA A 165 16.39 7.50 14.56
CA ALA A 165 15.53 8.65 14.79
C ALA A 165 14.59 8.42 15.98
N LEU A 166 13.84 7.30 16.00
CA LEU A 166 12.95 6.94 17.10
C LEU A 166 13.68 6.87 18.45
N LYS A 167 14.90 6.30 18.47
CA LYS A 167 15.74 6.25 19.66
C LYS A 167 16.16 7.64 20.13
N LYS A 168 16.63 8.50 19.22
CA LYS A 168 17.00 9.90 19.50
C LYS A 168 15.83 10.69 20.10
N HIS A 169 14.62 10.45 19.62
CA HIS A 169 13.39 11.08 20.09
C HIS A 169 12.75 10.36 21.30
N GLY A 170 13.43 9.38 21.91
CA GLY A 170 13.00 8.74 23.16
C GLY A 170 11.91 7.67 23.05
N TYR A 171 11.56 7.24 21.84
CA TYR A 171 10.54 6.19 21.60
C TYR A 171 11.07 4.77 21.83
N ILE A 172 12.39 4.60 21.86
CA ILE A 172 13.04 3.31 22.10
C ILE A 172 13.86 3.40 23.37
N HIS A 173 13.45 2.63 24.39
CA HIS A 173 14.12 2.62 25.68
C HIS A 173 15.52 2.01 25.55
N PRO A 174 16.59 2.63 26.07
CA PRO A 174 17.97 2.13 25.93
C PRO A 174 18.18 0.70 26.44
N LEU A 175 17.44 0.29 27.48
CA LEU A 175 17.51 -1.07 28.05
C LEU A 175 16.71 -2.12 27.28
N LYS A 176 15.82 -1.72 26.34
CA LYS A 176 15.13 -2.67 25.47
C LYS A 176 16.13 -3.03 24.38
N GLY A 177 16.77 -4.20 24.51
CA GLY A 177 17.82 -4.67 23.60
C GLY A 177 17.52 -4.39 22.11
N TRP A 178 18.57 -4.12 21.35
CA TRP A 178 18.52 -3.52 20.01
C TRP A 178 17.54 -4.23 19.04
N GLU A 179 17.49 -5.57 19.06
CA GLU A 179 16.57 -6.40 18.26
C GLU A 179 15.11 -5.97 18.41
N LYS A 180 14.67 -5.77 19.66
CA LYS A 180 13.29 -5.40 19.96
C LYS A 180 12.99 -3.97 19.52
N GLY A 181 13.98 -3.10 19.56
CA GLY A 181 13.87 -1.74 19.05
C GLY A 181 13.78 -1.69 17.53
N MET A 182 14.51 -2.55 16.82
CA MET A 182 14.38 -2.68 15.36
C MET A 182 13.01 -3.20 14.93
N VAL A 183 12.49 -4.24 15.59
CA VAL A 183 11.12 -4.74 15.30
C VAL A 183 10.07 -3.67 15.57
N TYR A 184 10.27 -2.86 16.63
CA TYR A 184 9.41 -1.71 16.90
C TYR A 184 9.50 -0.67 15.77
N ALA A 185 10.71 -0.29 15.34
CA ALA A 185 10.92 0.66 14.26
C ALA A 185 10.33 0.18 12.92
N ASP A 186 10.55 -1.08 12.55
CA ASP A 186 9.93 -1.68 11.36
C ASP A 186 8.40 -1.65 11.46
N SER A 187 7.84 -1.86 12.65
CA SER A 187 6.40 -1.79 12.86
C SER A 187 5.86 -0.36 12.73
N VAL A 188 6.54 0.64 13.29
CA VAL A 188 6.17 2.04 13.07
C VAL A 188 6.27 2.39 11.58
N PHE A 189 7.36 2.02 10.93
CA PHE A 189 7.59 2.30 9.51
C PHE A 189 6.56 1.61 8.61
N GLY A 190 6.23 0.33 8.85
CA GLY A 190 5.21 -0.40 8.11
C GLY A 190 3.79 0.16 8.28
N VAL A 191 3.46 0.72 9.46
CA VAL A 191 2.20 1.47 9.65
C VAL A 191 2.24 2.79 8.89
N PHE A 192 3.35 3.53 8.94
CA PHE A 192 3.56 4.76 8.17
C PHE A 192 3.37 4.53 6.67
N GLU A 193 4.01 3.51 6.09
CA GLU A 193 3.89 3.19 4.65
C GLU A 193 2.43 2.90 4.25
N GLN A 194 1.65 2.23 5.10
CA GLN A 194 0.23 1.98 4.83
C GLN A 194 -0.62 3.24 4.92
N ILE A 195 -0.30 4.15 5.84
CA ILE A 195 -0.98 5.44 5.95
C ILE A 195 -0.72 6.28 4.70
N VAL A 196 0.53 6.37 4.26
CA VAL A 196 0.88 7.14 3.05
C VAL A 196 0.23 6.53 1.80
N ASN A 197 0.23 5.20 1.67
CA ASN A 197 -0.32 4.51 0.50
C ASN A 197 -1.87 4.51 0.47
N LYS A 198 -2.52 4.23 1.60
CA LYS A 198 -3.97 3.93 1.64
C LYS A 198 -4.79 4.85 2.54
N GLY A 199 -4.15 5.70 3.35
CA GLY A 199 -4.80 6.53 4.37
C GLY A 199 -5.54 5.73 5.46
N THR A 200 -5.46 4.41 5.42
CA THR A 200 -6.18 3.49 6.29
C THR A 200 -5.30 2.30 6.65
N VAL A 201 -5.47 1.80 7.87
CA VAL A 201 -4.73 0.64 8.39
C VAL A 201 -5.73 -0.41 8.85
N HIS A 202 -5.57 -1.63 8.34
CA HIS A 202 -6.41 -2.77 8.70
C HIS A 202 -6.16 -3.16 10.16
N ASN A 203 -7.20 -3.48 10.94
CA ASN A 203 -7.09 -3.85 12.37
C ASN A 203 -6.33 -5.18 12.60
N ARG A 204 -6.19 -6.00 11.55
CA ARG A 204 -5.34 -7.20 11.53
C ARG A 204 -3.93 -6.98 11.01
N ASN A 205 -3.55 -5.74 10.73
CA ASN A 205 -2.19 -5.43 10.32
C ASN A 205 -1.19 -5.91 11.39
N PRO A 206 -0.17 -6.71 11.00
CA PRO A 206 0.79 -7.29 11.95
C PRO A 206 1.61 -6.22 12.68
N HIS A 207 2.04 -5.17 11.98
CA HIS A 207 2.77 -4.04 12.55
C HIS A 207 1.91 -3.26 13.53
N LEU A 208 0.67 -2.91 13.19
CA LEU A 208 -0.24 -2.20 14.10
C LEU A 208 -0.50 -3.03 15.37
N ARG A 209 -0.78 -4.33 15.21
CA ARG A 209 -0.97 -5.25 16.36
C ARG A 209 0.29 -5.40 17.19
N HIS A 210 1.46 -5.38 16.56
CA HIS A 210 2.73 -5.39 17.27
C HIS A 210 2.85 -4.14 18.13
N LEU A 211 2.61 -2.95 17.57
CA LEU A 211 2.65 -1.69 18.33
C LEU A 211 1.65 -1.69 19.50
N GLU A 212 0.40 -2.11 19.27
CA GLU A 212 -0.63 -2.21 20.31
C GLU A 212 -0.24 -3.14 21.47
N ARG A 213 0.51 -4.21 21.20
CA ARG A 213 0.98 -5.17 22.22
C ARG A 213 2.27 -4.72 22.90
N TYR A 214 3.22 -4.20 22.12
CA TYR A 214 4.57 -3.90 22.55
C TYR A 214 4.64 -2.58 23.34
N ASP A 215 3.81 -1.62 22.95
CA ASP A 215 3.73 -0.30 23.55
C ASP A 215 2.48 -0.16 24.41
N LYS A 216 2.53 -0.76 25.61
CA LYS A 216 1.44 -0.73 26.59
C LYS A 216 1.10 0.69 27.09
N LYS A 217 2.00 1.66 26.90
CA LYS A 217 1.76 3.08 27.22
C LYS A 217 1.10 3.83 26.05
N TYR A 218 0.86 3.13 24.93
CA TYR A 218 0.32 3.68 23.70
C TYR A 218 1.11 4.89 23.19
N SER A 219 2.42 4.99 23.43
CA SER A 219 3.23 6.09 22.87
C SER A 219 3.15 6.21 21.34
N PHE A 220 2.86 5.12 20.62
CA PHE A 220 2.60 5.14 19.18
C PHE A 220 1.35 5.95 18.78
N ILE A 221 0.37 6.17 19.67
CA ILE A 221 -0.77 7.06 19.38
C ILE A 221 -0.35 8.54 19.33
N LYS A 222 0.85 8.87 19.81
CA LYS A 222 1.47 10.19 19.60
C LYS A 222 2.11 10.32 18.22
N LEU A 223 2.36 9.20 17.53
CA LEU A 223 2.96 9.17 16.19
C LEU A 223 1.88 9.12 15.11
N PHE A 224 0.77 8.43 15.39
CA PHE A 224 -0.34 8.26 14.47
C PHE A 224 -1.64 8.68 15.14
N GLU A 225 -2.39 9.53 14.44
CA GLU A 225 -3.71 9.93 14.89
C GLU A 225 -4.78 9.17 14.11
N ARG A 226 -5.63 8.45 14.84
CA ARG A 226 -6.81 7.84 14.27
C ARG A 226 -7.88 8.90 14.08
N TYR A 227 -8.41 9.03 12.87
CA TYR A 227 -9.53 9.93 12.57
C TYR A 227 -10.66 9.19 11.87
N GLY A 228 -11.88 9.65 12.05
CA GLY A 228 -13.07 9.02 11.48
C GLY A 228 -13.49 7.70 12.14
N ASN A 229 -14.50 7.07 11.55
CA ASN A 229 -15.13 5.87 12.08
C ASN A 229 -14.47 4.59 11.54
N TYR A 230 -14.65 3.48 12.27
CA TYR A 230 -14.34 2.14 11.76
C TYR A 230 -15.01 1.93 10.40
N LYS A 231 -14.29 1.33 9.45
CA LYS A 231 -14.81 0.94 8.14
C LYS A 231 -15.05 -0.58 8.17
N PRO A 232 -16.28 -1.07 8.48
CA PRO A 232 -16.52 -2.51 8.69
C PRO A 232 -16.16 -3.35 7.47
N ALA A 233 -16.49 -2.86 6.27
CA ALA A 233 -16.21 -3.54 5.01
C ALA A 233 -14.71 -3.76 4.74
N HIS A 234 -13.85 -2.98 5.39
CA HIS A 234 -12.39 -3.04 5.21
C HIS A 234 -11.67 -3.49 6.48
N HIS A 235 -12.42 -3.77 7.55
CA HIS A 235 -11.89 -3.98 8.89
C HIS A 235 -10.77 -2.98 9.25
N SER A 236 -10.91 -1.73 8.83
CA SER A 236 -9.84 -0.74 8.90
C SER A 236 -10.27 0.54 9.59
N TYR A 237 -9.27 1.32 10.03
CA TYR A 237 -9.44 2.66 10.54
C TYR A 237 -8.64 3.64 9.69
N SER A 238 -9.15 4.87 9.57
CA SER A 238 -8.40 5.97 8.97
C SER A 238 -7.39 6.50 9.97
N TYR A 239 -6.16 6.73 9.49
CA TYR A 239 -5.05 7.22 10.29
C TYR A 239 -4.30 8.30 9.51
N ARG A 240 -3.74 9.28 10.23
CA ARG A 240 -2.82 10.28 9.68
C ARG A 240 -1.53 10.30 10.50
N THR A 241 -0.45 10.76 9.87
CA THR A 241 0.80 11.08 10.57
C THR A 241 0.59 12.32 11.44
N THR A 242 1.30 12.38 12.56
CA THR A 242 1.34 13.55 13.46
C THR A 242 2.60 14.37 13.18
N ASP A 243 2.65 15.62 13.65
CA ASP A 243 3.84 16.47 13.54
C ASP A 243 5.08 15.82 14.20
N GLU A 244 4.87 15.05 15.27
CA GLU A 244 5.92 14.27 15.92
C GLU A 244 6.58 13.28 14.96
N LEU A 245 5.76 12.52 14.24
CA LEU A 245 6.25 11.54 13.28
C LEU A 245 6.96 12.23 12.10
N GLU A 246 6.51 13.40 11.67
CA GLU A 246 7.18 14.20 10.64
C GLU A 246 8.57 14.66 11.10
N ARG A 247 8.75 15.04 12.38
CA ARG A 247 10.08 15.36 12.95
C ARG A 247 11.00 14.15 12.98
N ILE A 248 10.47 12.98 13.36
CA ILE A 248 11.23 11.71 13.35
C ILE A 248 11.61 11.33 11.92
N ALA A 249 10.67 11.43 10.97
CA ALA A 249 10.91 11.20 9.55
C ALA A 249 12.01 12.10 9.00
N SER A 250 12.01 13.37 9.39
CA SER A 250 13.07 14.33 9.01
C SER A 250 14.45 13.88 9.49
N SER A 251 14.56 13.48 10.76
CA SER A 251 15.82 12.94 11.30
C SER A 251 16.26 11.66 10.60
N ALA A 252 15.32 10.78 10.23
CA ALA A 252 15.62 9.55 9.50
C ALA A 252 16.12 9.84 8.08
N ILE A 253 15.51 10.80 7.37
CA ILE A 253 15.97 11.25 6.05
C ILE A 253 17.37 11.84 6.14
N GLU A 254 17.64 12.74 7.10
CA GLU A 254 18.97 13.32 7.28
C GLU A 254 20.05 12.27 7.51
N LEU A 255 19.74 11.20 8.26
CA LEU A 255 20.63 10.06 8.44
C LEU A 255 20.82 9.29 7.14
N PHE A 256 19.74 9.05 6.39
CA PHE A 256 19.77 8.30 5.14
C PHE A 256 20.56 9.02 4.04
N LEU A 257 20.41 10.34 3.91
CA LEU A 257 21.10 11.14 2.89
C LEU A 257 22.62 11.22 3.11
N LYS A 258 23.10 10.91 4.32
CA LYS A 258 24.54 10.80 4.63
C LYS A 258 25.14 9.44 4.25
N LEU A 259 24.32 8.49 3.79
CA LEU A 259 24.78 7.17 3.38
C LEU A 259 25.35 7.22 1.96
N GLU A 260 26.45 6.49 1.76
CA GLU A 260 27.04 6.22 0.45
C GLU A 260 26.51 4.89 -0.11
N PHE A 261 26.16 4.86 -1.39
CA PHE A 261 25.62 3.69 -2.10
C PHE A 261 26.57 3.32 -3.24
N VAL A 262 26.84 2.02 -3.47
CA VAL A 262 27.58 1.56 -4.68
C VAL A 262 26.67 1.70 -5.87
N GLU A 263 27.33 1.84 -7.03
CA GLU A 263 26.78 1.75 -8.36
C GLU A 263 25.43 0.99 -8.42
N PRO A 264 24.41 1.67 -8.92
CA PRO A 264 23.03 1.22 -8.81
C PRO A 264 22.73 -0.01 -9.68
N SER A 265 21.62 -0.69 -9.38
CA SER A 265 21.03 -1.65 -10.32
C SER A 265 20.69 -0.94 -11.62
N PRO A 266 20.82 -1.57 -12.81
CA PRO A 266 20.53 -0.92 -14.08
C PRO A 266 19.15 -0.26 -14.06
N ARG A 267 19.11 1.03 -14.43
CA ARG A 267 17.87 1.80 -14.49
C ARG A 267 16.88 1.11 -15.42
N THR A 268 15.64 0.96 -14.96
CA THR A 268 14.53 0.56 -15.81
C THR A 268 13.87 1.79 -16.42
N SER A 269 13.26 1.64 -17.60
CA SER A 269 12.54 2.74 -18.26
C SER A 269 11.33 3.26 -17.47
N SER A 270 10.85 2.49 -16.48
CA SER A 270 9.78 2.88 -15.57
C SER A 270 10.24 3.68 -14.35
N ASP A 271 11.53 3.71 -14.01
CA ASP A 271 11.98 4.33 -12.77
C ASP A 271 11.81 5.86 -12.78
N PHE A 272 11.21 6.36 -11.71
CA PHE A 272 11.06 7.79 -11.44
C PHE A 272 12.39 8.38 -10.96
N TYR A 273 12.73 9.57 -11.44
CA TYR A 273 13.97 10.24 -11.08
C TYR A 273 13.71 11.39 -10.10
N LEU A 274 14.26 11.27 -8.89
CA LEU A 274 14.19 12.29 -7.86
C LEU A 274 15.52 13.07 -7.80
N TRP A 275 15.56 14.24 -8.43
CA TRP A 275 16.72 15.13 -8.40
C TRP A 275 17.09 15.56 -6.98
N GLU A 276 18.39 15.61 -6.70
CA GLU A 276 18.92 16.06 -5.40
C GLU A 276 18.49 17.49 -5.06
N SER A 277 18.36 18.36 -6.07
CA SER A 277 17.84 19.73 -5.93
C SER A 277 16.39 19.80 -5.42
N LYS A 278 15.63 18.70 -5.47
CA LYS A 278 14.23 18.65 -5.02
C LYS A 278 14.06 18.16 -3.57
N LEU A 279 15.11 17.65 -2.92
CA LEU A 279 15.01 17.10 -1.56
C LEU A 279 14.63 18.14 -0.49
N SER A 280 15.00 19.40 -0.71
CA SER A 280 14.72 20.51 0.21
C SER A 280 13.25 20.94 0.16
N VAL A 281 12.64 20.94 -1.02
CA VAL A 281 11.28 21.46 -1.25
C VAL A 281 10.18 20.41 -1.09
N VAL A 282 10.51 19.12 -1.20
CA VAL A 282 9.53 18.04 -1.06
C VAL A 282 9.15 17.83 0.42
N PRO A 283 7.85 17.70 0.74
CA PRO A 283 7.41 17.38 2.10
C PRO A 283 8.05 16.10 2.62
N LYS A 284 8.59 16.14 3.85
CA LYS A 284 9.39 15.05 4.43
C LYS A 284 8.66 13.71 4.47
N ARG A 285 7.36 13.72 4.77
CA ARG A 285 6.48 12.55 4.62
C ARG A 285 6.61 11.84 3.27
N ASP A 286 6.45 12.59 2.18
CA ASP A 286 6.44 12.03 0.83
C ASP A 286 7.87 11.66 0.40
N LEU A 287 8.86 12.46 0.81
CA LEU A 287 10.27 12.16 0.56
C LEU A 287 10.69 10.83 1.19
N LEU A 288 10.35 10.61 2.47
CA LEU A 288 10.64 9.35 3.17
C LEU A 288 10.03 8.15 2.44
N TYR A 289 8.80 8.30 1.97
CA TYR A 289 8.09 7.26 1.24
C TYR A 289 8.69 6.97 -0.14
N MET A 290 9.14 8.00 -0.86
CA MET A 290 9.85 7.83 -2.13
C MET A 290 11.19 7.13 -1.92
N LEU A 291 12.01 7.60 -0.97
CA LEU A 291 13.33 7.03 -0.68
C LEU A 291 13.25 5.58 -0.18
N SER A 292 12.16 5.18 0.47
CA SER A 292 11.98 3.77 0.88
C SER A 292 11.82 2.79 -0.29
N ARG A 293 11.57 3.33 -1.50
CA ARG A 293 11.44 2.61 -2.77
C ARG A 293 12.59 2.92 -3.74
N MET A 294 13.69 3.46 -3.23
CA MET A 294 14.85 3.75 -4.08
C MET A 294 15.46 2.44 -4.59
N ASN A 295 15.76 2.41 -5.89
CA ASN A 295 16.48 1.33 -6.58
C ASN A 295 17.94 1.69 -6.84
N GLY A 296 18.28 2.97 -6.82
CA GLY A 296 19.62 3.46 -7.15
C GLY A 296 19.83 4.94 -6.89
N ARG A 297 21.07 5.39 -7.06
CA ARG A 297 21.51 6.79 -6.99
C ARG A 297 22.62 7.02 -8.01
N ASP A 298 22.66 8.20 -8.61
CA ASP A 298 23.79 8.73 -9.36
C ASP A 298 24.11 10.16 -8.89
N ASP A 299 25.04 10.83 -9.57
CA ASP A 299 25.49 12.20 -9.22
C ASP A 299 24.38 13.25 -9.26
N MET A 300 23.29 12.97 -9.97
CA MET A 300 22.22 13.93 -10.18
C MET A 300 21.06 13.74 -9.15
N GLY A 301 21.03 12.61 -8.43
CA GLY A 301 19.89 12.23 -7.58
C GLY A 301 19.57 10.74 -7.50
N PHE A 302 18.31 10.42 -7.18
CA PHE A 302 17.84 9.09 -6.77
C PHE A 302 16.89 8.47 -7.79
N TRP A 303 16.99 7.16 -7.99
CA TRP A 303 16.10 6.38 -8.85
C TRP A 303 15.08 5.66 -7.97
N ILE A 304 13.81 5.91 -8.21
CA ILE A 304 12.71 5.41 -7.39
C ILE A 304 11.89 4.43 -8.20
N GLU A 305 11.63 3.26 -7.62
CA GLU A 305 10.82 2.22 -8.25
C GLU A 305 9.36 2.69 -8.43
N GLU A 306 8.93 2.83 -9.68
CA GLU A 306 7.53 3.08 -10.02
C GLU A 306 6.78 1.75 -10.18
N ARG A 307 6.34 1.16 -9.07
CA ARG A 307 5.49 -0.02 -9.12
C ARG A 307 4.03 0.34 -9.38
N VAL A 308 3.54 0.05 -10.58
CA VAL A 308 2.13 0.19 -10.96
C VAL A 308 1.34 -1.07 -10.60
N MET A 309 0.26 -0.91 -9.84
CA MET A 309 -0.68 -1.97 -9.48
C MET A 309 -2.03 -1.72 -10.16
N ASP A 310 -2.43 -2.62 -11.06
CA ASP A 310 -3.75 -2.61 -11.72
C ASP A 310 -4.59 -3.77 -11.19
N GLU A 311 -5.05 -3.66 -9.93
CA GLU A 311 -5.72 -4.77 -9.24
C GLU A 311 -7.16 -5.02 -9.72
N GLN A 312 -7.83 -4.02 -10.32
CA GLN A 312 -9.28 -4.05 -10.54
C GLN A 312 -9.71 -3.58 -11.94
N MET A 313 -8.78 -3.41 -12.87
CA MET A 313 -9.02 -2.95 -14.24
C MET A 313 -9.77 -1.60 -14.36
N SER A 314 -9.98 -0.88 -13.26
CA SER A 314 -10.66 0.42 -13.20
C SER A 314 -9.68 1.52 -12.83
N ARG A 315 -8.90 1.30 -11.77
CA ARG A 315 -7.89 2.25 -11.29
C ARG A 315 -6.53 1.59 -11.17
N LYS A 316 -5.53 2.23 -11.77
CA LYS A 316 -4.12 1.97 -11.51
C LYS A 316 -3.69 2.76 -10.28
N TYR A 317 -2.97 2.11 -9.39
CA TYR A 317 -2.33 2.73 -8.24
C TYR A 317 -0.82 2.63 -8.38
N SER A 318 -0.13 3.71 -8.05
CA SER A 318 1.31 3.83 -8.23
C SER A 318 1.90 4.74 -7.13
N LEU A 319 3.20 5.04 -7.20
CA LEU A 319 3.79 6.02 -6.29
C LEU A 319 3.10 7.38 -6.45
N PHE A 320 2.82 7.76 -7.70
CA PHE A 320 2.15 9.01 -8.05
C PHE A 320 0.73 9.09 -7.50
N THR A 321 0.01 7.99 -7.28
CA THR A 321 -1.28 8.04 -6.57
C THR A 321 -1.15 8.18 -5.04
N SER A 322 0.04 7.88 -4.49
CA SER A 322 0.28 7.85 -3.04
C SER A 322 0.85 9.16 -2.49
N ILE A 323 1.65 9.87 -3.29
CA ILE A 323 2.17 11.19 -2.93
C ILE A 323 1.11 12.28 -3.13
N LYS A 324 1.30 13.46 -2.51
CA LYS A 324 0.35 14.57 -2.65
C LYS A 324 0.45 15.25 -4.02
N SER A 325 -0.64 15.90 -4.46
CA SER A 325 -0.65 16.72 -5.68
C SER A 325 0.38 17.86 -5.62
N VAL A 326 0.51 18.52 -4.45
CA VAL A 326 1.55 19.55 -4.25
C VAL A 326 2.95 18.99 -4.46
N THR A 327 3.23 17.79 -3.95
CA THR A 327 4.51 17.10 -4.14
C THR A 327 4.78 16.82 -5.62
N ARG A 328 3.79 16.28 -6.36
CA ARG A 328 3.92 16.07 -7.82
C ARG A 328 4.29 17.36 -8.55
N ARG A 329 3.66 18.49 -8.18
CA ARG A 329 3.98 19.80 -8.76
C ARG A 329 5.37 20.28 -8.36
N MET A 330 5.81 20.08 -7.12
CA MET A 330 7.16 20.46 -6.65
C MET A 330 8.26 19.70 -7.40
N LEU A 331 7.97 18.44 -7.78
CA LEU A 331 8.79 17.62 -8.65
C LEU A 331 8.81 18.10 -10.12
N GLY A 332 8.04 19.13 -10.46
CA GLY A 332 8.01 19.74 -11.79
C GLY A 332 6.93 19.18 -12.72
N TYR A 333 6.02 18.32 -12.25
CA TYR A 333 4.98 17.75 -13.10
C TYR A 333 3.81 18.72 -13.29
N THR A 334 3.40 18.88 -14.54
CA THR A 334 2.16 19.55 -14.93
C THR A 334 1.03 18.54 -14.92
N ALA A 335 -0.09 18.88 -14.26
CA ALA A 335 -1.28 18.06 -14.19
C ALA A 335 -2.28 18.45 -15.29
N TYR A 336 -2.89 17.46 -15.92
CA TYR A 336 -4.01 17.57 -16.83
C TYR A 336 -5.16 16.76 -16.25
N ASP A 337 -6.15 17.44 -15.66
CA ASP A 337 -7.21 16.85 -14.83
C ASP A 337 -8.58 16.97 -15.53
N MET A 338 -9.34 15.89 -15.57
CA MET A 338 -10.73 15.88 -16.02
C MET A 338 -11.62 16.65 -15.03
N SER A 339 -12.06 17.84 -15.41
CA SER A 339 -12.89 18.68 -14.55
C SER A 339 -14.20 17.99 -14.18
N SER A 340 -14.39 17.79 -12.87
CA SER A 340 -15.58 17.13 -12.30
C SER A 340 -15.86 15.78 -12.97
N ALA A 341 -14.82 14.95 -13.16
CA ALA A 341 -14.84 13.73 -13.95
C ALA A 341 -16.09 12.86 -13.77
N LEU A 342 -16.47 12.55 -12.53
CA LEU A 342 -17.68 11.78 -12.21
C LEU A 342 -18.93 12.43 -12.82
N GLN A 343 -19.17 13.71 -12.51
CA GLN A 343 -20.35 14.42 -13.00
C GLN A 343 -20.32 14.58 -14.53
N SER A 344 -19.17 14.91 -15.10
CA SER A 344 -19.01 15.08 -16.55
C SER A 344 -19.30 13.79 -17.31
N ILE A 345 -18.80 12.66 -16.83
CA ILE A 345 -19.05 11.34 -17.42
C ILE A 345 -20.51 10.94 -17.27
N VAL A 346 -21.04 11.01 -16.04
CA VAL A 346 -22.37 10.48 -15.74
C VAL A 346 -23.44 11.32 -16.45
N LEU A 347 -23.38 12.65 -16.32
CA LEU A 347 -24.37 13.53 -16.93
C LEU A 347 -24.28 13.54 -18.46
N GLY A 348 -23.07 13.41 -19.03
CA GLY A 348 -22.90 13.27 -20.49
C GLY A 348 -23.63 12.06 -21.08
N ILE A 349 -23.95 11.04 -20.27
CA ILE A 349 -24.63 9.81 -20.70
C ILE A 349 -26.14 9.87 -20.44
N ILE A 350 -26.59 10.33 -19.27
CA ILE A 350 -28.02 10.25 -18.88
C ILE A 350 -28.80 11.57 -18.92
N ASP A 351 -28.09 12.70 -19.00
CA ASP A 351 -28.70 14.04 -19.06
C ASP A 351 -27.84 15.01 -19.89
N PRO A 352 -27.57 14.69 -21.17
CA PRO A 352 -26.65 15.48 -22.01
C PRO A 352 -27.12 16.93 -22.23
N ASP A 353 -28.43 17.18 -22.17
CA ASP A 353 -29.03 18.51 -22.33
C ASP A 353 -29.02 19.35 -21.03
N GLY A 354 -28.71 18.72 -19.90
CA GLY A 354 -28.62 19.34 -18.59
C GLY A 354 -29.90 19.91 -18.02
N THR A 355 -30.97 19.12 -18.12
CA THR A 355 -32.31 19.50 -17.68
C THR A 355 -32.73 18.84 -16.37
N LYS A 356 -32.22 17.64 -16.07
CA LYS A 356 -32.70 16.82 -14.94
C LYS A 356 -31.94 17.07 -13.65
N TYR A 357 -30.62 17.33 -13.72
CA TYR A 357 -29.75 17.40 -12.54
C TYR A 357 -29.04 18.76 -12.42
N PRO A 358 -29.77 19.86 -12.15
CA PRO A 358 -29.21 21.21 -12.16
C PRO A 358 -28.08 21.43 -11.15
N TRP A 359 -28.10 20.81 -9.96
CA TRP A 359 -27.00 20.97 -9.00
C TRP A 359 -25.72 20.29 -9.47
N HIS A 360 -25.82 19.10 -10.09
CA HIS A 360 -24.66 18.40 -10.62
C HIS A 360 -24.11 19.08 -11.89
N TRP A 361 -24.98 19.60 -12.76
CA TRP A 361 -24.55 20.44 -13.89
C TRP A 361 -23.90 21.75 -13.45
N MET A 362 -24.33 22.35 -12.35
CA MET A 362 -23.61 23.49 -11.77
C MET A 362 -22.20 23.11 -11.30
N MET A 363 -21.98 21.86 -10.88
CA MET A 363 -20.64 21.36 -10.56
C MET A 363 -19.75 21.28 -11.80
N VAL A 364 -20.26 20.68 -12.89
CA VAL A 364 -19.55 20.59 -14.18
C VAL A 364 -19.20 21.98 -14.70
N LYS A 365 -20.17 22.91 -14.69
CA LYS A 365 -19.97 24.27 -15.21
C LYS A 365 -19.07 25.12 -14.34
N ASN A 366 -19.20 25.04 -13.01
CA ASN A 366 -18.43 25.86 -12.08
C ASN A 366 -18.37 25.26 -10.66
N LYS A 367 -17.48 24.27 -10.47
CA LYS A 367 -17.25 23.61 -9.18
C LYS A 367 -16.93 24.57 -8.03
N LYS A 368 -16.16 25.65 -8.30
CA LYS A 368 -15.79 26.66 -7.29
C LYS A 368 -17.00 27.45 -6.82
N ARG A 369 -17.87 27.88 -7.75
CA ARG A 369 -19.10 28.61 -7.44
C ARG A 369 -20.08 27.77 -6.62
N LEU A 370 -20.31 26.51 -7.01
CA LEU A 370 -21.17 25.59 -6.25
C LEU A 370 -20.65 25.41 -4.82
N ARG A 371 -19.36 25.10 -4.65
CA ARG A 371 -18.76 24.90 -3.32
C ARG A 371 -18.84 26.15 -2.45
N ARG A 372 -18.57 27.34 -3.00
CA ARG A 372 -18.71 28.62 -2.28
C ARG A 372 -20.16 28.92 -1.91
N HIS A 373 -21.10 28.63 -2.81
CA HIS A 373 -22.53 28.81 -2.54
C HIS A 373 -22.97 27.96 -1.35
N PHE A 374 -22.56 26.69 -1.33
CA PHE A 374 -22.80 25.80 -0.20
C PHE A 374 -22.09 26.33 1.05
N ALA A 375 -20.78 26.59 1.00
CA ALA A 375 -19.99 27.06 2.15
C ALA A 375 -20.63 28.27 2.85
N LYS A 376 -21.02 29.28 2.06
CA LYS A 376 -21.71 30.47 2.57
C LYS A 376 -23.07 30.12 3.19
N ARG A 377 -23.84 29.22 2.60
CA ARG A 377 -25.17 28.86 3.10
C ARG A 377 -25.12 28.01 4.38
N PHE A 378 -24.06 27.24 4.56
CA PHE A 378 -23.87 26.33 5.70
C PHE A 378 -23.08 26.95 6.85
N ASP A 379 -22.44 28.10 6.63
CA ASP A 379 -21.45 28.65 7.55
C ASP A 379 -20.36 27.61 7.89
N LYS A 380 -19.77 27.08 6.82
CA LYS A 380 -18.72 26.07 6.85
C LYS A 380 -17.64 26.41 5.83
N ASP A 381 -16.44 25.92 6.09
CA ASP A 381 -15.36 26.00 5.12
C ASP A 381 -15.64 25.14 3.87
N ILE A 382 -14.84 25.40 2.83
CA ILE A 382 -14.96 24.72 1.53
C ILE A 382 -14.60 23.24 1.64
N ASP A 383 -13.70 22.85 2.55
CA ASP A 383 -13.24 21.48 2.69
C ASP A 383 -14.32 20.58 3.30
N TYR A 384 -15.04 21.09 4.30
CA TYR A 384 -16.22 20.46 4.86
C TYR A 384 -17.29 20.23 3.78
N VAL A 385 -17.57 21.25 2.96
CA VAL A 385 -18.52 21.15 1.84
C VAL A 385 -18.06 20.11 0.82
N LYS A 386 -16.77 20.11 0.47
CA LYS A 386 -16.17 19.13 -0.45
C LYS A 386 -16.35 17.71 0.10
N GLU A 387 -16.02 17.47 1.37
CA GLU A 387 -16.22 16.17 2.02
C GLU A 387 -17.70 15.74 1.94
N ARG A 388 -18.64 16.65 2.21
CA ARG A 388 -20.07 16.31 2.19
C ARG A 388 -20.59 16.00 0.79
N ILE A 389 -20.21 16.80 -0.21
CA ILE A 389 -20.59 16.58 -1.62
C ILE A 389 -20.05 15.23 -2.09
N THR A 390 -18.76 14.97 -1.86
CA THR A 390 -18.15 13.68 -2.20
C THR A 390 -18.82 12.52 -1.46
N ALA A 391 -19.20 12.69 -0.19
CA ALA A 391 -19.94 11.68 0.55
C ALA A 391 -21.32 11.42 -0.07
N ALA A 392 -22.03 12.45 -0.53
CA ALA A 392 -23.32 12.30 -1.22
C ALA A 392 -23.17 11.51 -2.53
N ASP A 393 -22.20 11.89 -3.38
CA ASP A 393 -21.92 11.23 -4.67
C ASP A 393 -21.56 9.74 -4.51
N ASN A 394 -20.95 9.38 -3.39
CA ASN A 394 -20.58 8.00 -3.05
C ASN A 394 -21.60 7.28 -2.14
N GLY A 395 -22.75 7.89 -1.88
CA GLY A 395 -23.82 7.29 -1.08
C GLY A 395 -23.52 7.16 0.42
N GLU A 396 -22.48 7.81 0.92
CA GLU A 396 -22.10 7.84 2.34
C GLU A 396 -22.94 8.86 3.14
N ARG A 397 -23.22 8.54 4.42
CA ARG A 397 -23.79 9.48 5.42
C ARG A 397 -25.12 10.16 5.04
N ARG A 398 -25.89 9.61 4.08
CA ARG A 398 -27.13 10.18 3.52
C ARG A 398 -28.14 10.73 4.54
N LYS A 399 -28.55 9.93 5.52
CA LYS A 399 -29.53 10.36 6.55
C LYS A 399 -29.05 11.59 7.34
N ARG A 400 -27.75 11.70 7.60
CA ARG A 400 -27.13 12.83 8.33
C ARG A 400 -26.99 14.07 7.46
N LEU A 401 -26.79 13.89 6.15
CA LEU A 401 -26.64 14.96 5.18
C LEU A 401 -27.99 15.62 4.85
N ILE A 402 -29.03 14.80 4.66
CA ILE A 402 -30.40 15.27 4.37
C ILE A 402 -30.96 16.14 5.50
N GLY A 403 -30.64 15.83 6.77
CA GLY A 403 -31.09 16.60 7.93
C GLY A 403 -30.40 17.96 8.12
N SER A 404 -29.39 18.30 7.32
CA SER A 404 -28.55 19.49 7.54
C SER A 404 -28.95 20.74 6.74
N SER A 405 -29.70 20.59 5.63
CA SER A 405 -30.25 21.71 4.83
C SER A 405 -31.12 21.22 3.68
N HIS A 406 -32.10 22.04 3.28
CA HIS A 406 -32.93 21.82 2.10
C HIS A 406 -32.12 21.74 0.79
N ILE A 407 -31.06 22.55 0.65
CA ILE A 407 -30.19 22.52 -0.54
C ILE A 407 -29.40 21.21 -0.60
N PHE A 408 -28.85 20.77 0.54
CA PHE A 408 -28.11 19.51 0.59
C PHE A 408 -29.03 18.32 0.33
N LYS A 409 -30.26 18.38 0.84
CA LYS A 409 -31.30 17.39 0.54
C LYS A 409 -31.56 17.32 -0.97
N ALA A 410 -31.73 18.46 -1.64
CA ALA A 410 -31.93 18.49 -3.09
C ALA A 410 -30.74 17.89 -3.85
N TYR A 411 -29.51 18.27 -3.48
CA TYR A 411 -28.29 17.68 -4.06
C TYR A 411 -28.22 16.16 -3.85
N VAL A 412 -28.48 15.68 -2.63
CA VAL A 412 -28.47 14.25 -2.32
C VAL A 412 -29.53 13.50 -3.13
N MET A 413 -30.74 14.06 -3.25
CA MET A 413 -31.81 13.46 -4.04
C MET A 413 -31.45 13.37 -5.53
N GLU A 414 -30.85 14.42 -6.11
CA GLU A 414 -30.33 14.35 -7.47
C GLU A 414 -29.27 13.25 -7.60
N SER A 415 -28.35 13.16 -6.64
CA SER A 415 -27.27 12.16 -6.66
C SER A 415 -27.81 10.73 -6.62
N GLU A 416 -28.84 10.46 -5.80
CA GLU A 416 -29.50 9.15 -5.75
C GLU A 416 -30.20 8.80 -7.08
N ALA A 417 -30.96 9.74 -7.64
CA ALA A 417 -31.66 9.55 -8.90
C ALA A 417 -30.68 9.35 -10.06
N MET A 418 -29.61 10.15 -10.09
CA MET A 418 -28.52 10.06 -11.07
C MET A 418 -27.86 8.68 -11.04
N VAL A 419 -27.56 8.14 -9.85
CA VAL A 419 -26.96 6.81 -9.70
C VAL A 419 -27.88 5.71 -10.23
N ASP A 420 -29.18 5.76 -9.87
CA ASP A 420 -30.15 4.75 -10.28
C ASP A 420 -30.37 4.77 -11.80
N GLU A 421 -30.51 5.96 -12.40
CA GLU A 421 -30.67 6.14 -13.85
C GLU A 421 -29.41 5.71 -14.62
N PHE A 422 -28.21 6.03 -14.12
CA PHE A 422 -26.95 5.61 -14.73
C PHE A 422 -26.80 4.09 -14.75
N ILE A 423 -27.06 3.41 -13.63
CA ILE A 423 -27.02 1.95 -13.57
C ILE A 423 -28.08 1.35 -14.52
N ALA A 424 -29.29 1.93 -14.56
CA ALA A 424 -30.37 1.48 -15.44
C ALA A 424 -30.00 1.62 -16.92
N HIS A 425 -29.36 2.73 -17.31
CA HIS A 425 -28.84 2.96 -18.66
C HIS A 425 -27.92 1.81 -19.10
N PHE A 426 -26.92 1.45 -18.29
CA PHE A 426 -26.03 0.33 -18.59
C PHE A 426 -26.75 -1.03 -18.59
N GLY A 427 -27.79 -1.20 -17.76
CA GLY A 427 -28.65 -2.39 -17.81
C GLY A 427 -29.38 -2.56 -19.14
N LYS A 428 -29.72 -1.46 -19.81
CA LYS A 428 -30.41 -1.44 -21.10
C LYS A 428 -29.45 -1.48 -22.28
N HIS A 429 -28.39 -0.69 -22.26
CA HIS A 429 -27.55 -0.41 -23.43
C HIS A 429 -26.19 -1.14 -23.42
N ASN A 430 -25.63 -1.47 -22.26
CA ASN A 430 -24.32 -2.13 -22.17
C ASN A 430 -24.25 -3.11 -20.99
N LYS A 431 -24.97 -4.23 -21.13
CA LYS A 431 -25.08 -5.29 -20.12
C LYS A 431 -23.73 -5.91 -19.75
N THR A 432 -22.79 -5.95 -20.69
CA THR A 432 -21.45 -6.52 -20.47
C THR A 432 -20.67 -5.70 -19.46
N MET A 433 -20.63 -4.37 -19.63
CA MET A 433 -19.96 -3.48 -18.68
C MET A 433 -20.65 -3.52 -17.31
N LEU A 434 -21.98 -3.55 -17.25
CA LEU A 434 -22.71 -3.71 -15.98
C LEU A 434 -22.37 -5.03 -15.27
N ARG A 435 -22.30 -6.14 -16.01
CA ARG A 435 -21.91 -7.44 -15.45
C ARG A 435 -20.49 -7.40 -14.89
N LYS A 436 -19.55 -6.76 -15.60
CA LYS A 436 -18.18 -6.56 -15.15
C LYS A 436 -18.14 -5.74 -13.86
N ALA A 437 -18.85 -4.60 -13.82
CA ALA A 437 -18.93 -3.74 -12.63
C ALA A 437 -19.51 -4.50 -11.42
N LYS A 438 -20.57 -5.29 -11.61
CA LYS A 438 -21.13 -6.15 -10.54
C LYS A 438 -20.15 -7.20 -10.02
N GLY A 439 -19.26 -7.70 -10.89
CA GLY A 439 -18.21 -8.65 -10.51
C GLY A 439 -17.23 -8.07 -9.48
N PHE A 440 -16.83 -6.80 -9.67
CA PHE A 440 -15.91 -6.10 -8.77
C PHE A 440 -16.60 -5.41 -7.59
N ALA A 441 -17.90 -5.12 -7.70
CA ALA A 441 -18.65 -4.42 -6.68
C ALA A 441 -18.61 -5.14 -5.31
N LYS A 442 -18.55 -4.37 -4.24
CA LYS A 442 -18.67 -4.87 -2.87
C LYS A 442 -20.09 -5.39 -2.63
N TYR A 443 -20.21 -6.38 -1.76
CA TYR A 443 -21.50 -6.75 -1.21
C TYR A 443 -21.93 -5.72 -0.16
N ASP A 444 -23.23 -5.46 -0.09
CA ASP A 444 -23.81 -4.65 0.97
C ASP A 444 -23.78 -5.43 2.30
N TYR A 445 -23.93 -4.75 3.43
CA TYR A 445 -23.91 -5.34 4.77
C TYR A 445 -25.20 -5.02 5.52
N GLU A 446 -25.89 -6.06 5.97
CA GLU A 446 -27.15 -5.96 6.71
C GLU A 446 -26.87 -6.01 8.22
N PHE A 447 -27.54 -5.15 8.98
CA PHE A 447 -27.49 -5.20 10.44
C PHE A 447 -28.28 -6.43 10.92
N VAL A 448 -27.63 -7.31 11.69
CA VAL A 448 -28.25 -8.57 12.16
C VAL A 448 -28.45 -8.62 13.67
N GLY A 449 -27.96 -7.62 14.41
CA GLY A 449 -28.15 -7.55 15.86
C GLY A 449 -26.93 -6.98 16.59
N TYR A 450 -26.90 -7.18 17.90
CA TYR A 450 -25.78 -6.80 18.76
C TYR A 450 -25.08 -8.06 19.27
N ASP A 451 -23.76 -8.01 19.45
CA ASP A 451 -23.01 -9.06 20.14
C ASP A 451 -23.19 -8.96 21.66
N GLU A 452 -22.62 -9.92 22.38
CA GLU A 452 -22.58 -9.99 23.86
C GLU A 452 -22.00 -8.71 24.51
N ASN A 453 -21.19 -7.95 23.77
CA ASN A 453 -20.58 -6.69 24.21
C ASN A 453 -21.36 -5.45 23.74
N LYS A 454 -22.60 -5.61 23.28
CA LYS A 454 -23.45 -4.55 22.71
C LYS A 454 -22.84 -3.86 21.48
N LYS A 455 -21.91 -4.51 20.77
CA LYS A 455 -21.38 -4.00 19.49
C LYS A 455 -22.29 -4.45 18.36
N ARG A 456 -22.54 -3.56 17.39
CA ARG A 456 -23.36 -3.87 16.23
C ARG A 456 -22.70 -4.94 15.37
N ILE A 457 -23.43 -6.01 15.08
CA ILE A 457 -23.04 -7.07 14.16
C ILE A 457 -23.68 -6.79 12.79
N TYR A 458 -22.87 -6.89 11.76
CA TYR A 458 -23.30 -6.81 10.37
C TYR A 458 -22.95 -8.12 9.65
N LYS A 459 -23.85 -8.59 8.80
CA LYS A 459 -23.63 -9.75 7.93
C LYS A 459 -23.59 -9.28 6.48
N GLN A 460 -22.70 -9.86 5.69
CA GLN A 460 -22.66 -9.61 4.26
C GLN A 460 -23.99 -10.05 3.62
N SER A 461 -24.65 -9.12 2.94
CA SER A 461 -25.87 -9.37 2.19
C SER A 461 -25.58 -10.19 0.92
N LYS A 462 -26.63 -10.73 0.31
CA LYS A 462 -26.52 -11.33 -1.03
C LYS A 462 -26.48 -10.28 -2.15
N HIS A 463 -26.80 -9.03 -1.83
CA HIS A 463 -26.90 -7.95 -2.80
C HIS A 463 -25.57 -7.20 -2.93
N LYS A 464 -25.27 -6.75 -4.14
CA LYS A 464 -24.13 -5.86 -4.40
C LYS A 464 -24.54 -4.44 -4.03
N ASP A 465 -23.64 -3.71 -3.38
CA ASP A 465 -23.84 -2.30 -3.06
C ASP A 465 -23.95 -1.49 -4.37
N LYS A 466 -25.05 -0.75 -4.51
CA LYS A 466 -25.33 0.00 -5.74
C LYS A 466 -24.29 1.09 -6.00
N TYR A 467 -23.76 1.73 -4.96
CA TYR A 467 -22.72 2.76 -5.12
C TYR A 467 -21.39 2.14 -5.52
N SER A 468 -21.09 0.94 -5.04
CA SER A 468 -19.95 0.18 -5.54
C SER A 468 -20.11 -0.22 -7.01
N ILE A 469 -21.31 -0.58 -7.47
CA ILE A 469 -21.56 -0.85 -8.91
C ILE A 469 -21.36 0.44 -9.72
N PHE A 470 -22.03 1.52 -9.29
CA PHE A 470 -21.92 2.84 -9.90
C PHE A 470 -20.47 3.29 -10.02
N PHE A 471 -19.69 3.16 -8.94
CA PHE A 471 -18.26 3.48 -8.90
C PHE A 471 -17.49 2.77 -10.01
N PHE A 472 -17.67 1.47 -10.18
CA PHE A 472 -16.95 0.73 -11.22
C PHE A 472 -17.40 1.09 -12.63
N LEU A 473 -18.69 1.37 -12.84
CA LEU A 473 -19.19 1.80 -14.15
C LEU A 473 -18.51 3.08 -14.63
N TRP A 474 -18.59 4.16 -13.83
CA TRP A 474 -18.04 5.43 -14.27
C TRP A 474 -16.50 5.43 -14.30
N THR A 475 -15.83 4.67 -13.42
CA THR A 475 -14.36 4.58 -13.43
C THR A 475 -13.79 3.75 -14.58
N PHE A 476 -14.56 2.84 -15.19
CA PHE A 476 -14.14 2.23 -16.46
C PHE A 476 -14.08 3.27 -17.58
N ILE A 477 -15.07 4.16 -17.66
CA ILE A 477 -15.11 5.22 -18.66
C ILE A 477 -14.06 6.31 -18.34
N GLU A 478 -13.83 6.62 -17.06
CA GLU A 478 -12.74 7.48 -16.59
C GLU A 478 -11.38 6.97 -17.11
N ARG A 479 -11.16 5.65 -17.08
CA ARG A 479 -9.95 5.02 -17.60
C ARG A 479 -9.85 5.19 -19.11
N ASP A 480 -10.91 4.92 -19.87
CA ASP A 480 -10.92 5.07 -21.33
C ASP A 480 -10.63 6.54 -21.73
N ALA A 481 -11.21 7.49 -21.02
CA ALA A 481 -10.92 8.92 -21.21
C ALA A 481 -9.45 9.24 -20.91
N ARG A 482 -8.89 8.71 -19.82
CA ARG A 482 -7.48 8.92 -19.47
C ARG A 482 -6.54 8.29 -20.50
N GLU A 483 -6.85 7.10 -21.00
CA GLU A 483 -6.07 6.44 -22.06
C GLU A 483 -6.06 7.31 -23.33
N ALA A 484 -7.19 7.92 -23.71
CA ALA A 484 -7.26 8.89 -24.81
C ALA A 484 -6.42 10.16 -24.54
N MET A 485 -6.37 10.65 -23.30
CA MET A 485 -5.50 11.78 -22.93
C MET A 485 -4.01 11.42 -23.06
N ILE A 486 -3.61 10.20 -22.68
CA ILE A 486 -2.22 9.71 -22.81
C ILE A 486 -1.85 9.63 -24.29
N GLU A 487 -2.72 9.04 -25.12
CA GLU A 487 -2.50 8.92 -26.56
C GLU A 487 -2.40 10.30 -27.23
N SER A 488 -3.29 11.22 -26.87
CA SER A 488 -3.22 12.63 -27.32
C SER A 488 -1.91 13.30 -26.94
N ALA A 489 -1.37 13.06 -25.73
CA ALA A 489 -0.08 13.60 -25.34
C ALA A 489 1.04 13.10 -26.27
N ARG A 490 1.02 11.82 -26.67
CA ARG A 490 1.99 11.25 -27.61
C ARG A 490 1.86 11.84 -29.01
N GLU A 491 0.64 11.99 -29.51
CA GLU A 491 0.36 12.63 -30.82
C GLU A 491 0.81 14.09 -30.86
N GLN A 492 0.74 14.78 -29.72
CA GLN A 492 1.25 16.13 -29.55
C GLN A 492 2.79 16.21 -29.44
N GLY A 493 3.48 15.07 -29.57
CA GLY A 493 4.94 14.99 -29.59
C GLY A 493 5.59 14.71 -28.24
N TYR A 494 4.82 14.50 -27.15
CA TYR A 494 5.40 14.21 -25.84
C TYR A 494 6.11 12.85 -25.82
N GLN A 495 7.44 12.87 -25.62
CA GLN A 495 8.26 11.66 -25.56
C GLN A 495 8.57 11.19 -24.13
N GLY A 496 8.28 12.01 -23.10
CA GLY A 496 8.59 11.68 -21.71
C GLY A 496 7.65 10.63 -21.07
N PRO A 497 7.89 10.23 -19.82
CA PRO A 497 6.97 9.36 -19.08
C PRO A 497 5.67 10.11 -18.73
N VAL A 498 4.51 9.45 -18.91
CA VAL A 498 3.20 9.99 -18.52
C VAL A 498 2.74 9.24 -17.26
N MET A 499 2.53 9.97 -16.17
CA MET A 499 2.12 9.40 -14.90
C MET A 499 0.61 9.51 -14.72
N GLU A 500 -0.06 8.38 -14.48
CA GLU A 500 -1.50 8.33 -14.29
C GLU A 500 -1.89 8.52 -12.82
N VAL A 501 -2.86 9.40 -12.55
CA VAL A 501 -3.39 9.61 -11.20
C VAL A 501 -4.90 9.86 -11.26
N HIS A 502 -5.70 8.80 -11.06
CA HIS A 502 -7.17 8.89 -11.03
C HIS A 502 -7.73 9.66 -12.24
N ASP A 503 -8.37 10.81 -12.03
CA ASP A 503 -8.96 11.65 -13.06
C ASP A 503 -7.95 12.51 -13.85
N ALA A 504 -6.65 12.29 -13.66
CA ALA A 504 -5.60 13.11 -14.26
C ALA A 504 -4.43 12.31 -14.85
N ILE A 505 -3.73 12.95 -15.79
CA ILE A 505 -2.37 12.56 -16.20
C ILE A 505 -1.39 13.66 -15.83
N TYR A 506 -0.14 13.27 -15.58
CA TYR A 506 0.94 14.16 -15.21
C TYR A 506 2.11 13.96 -16.17
N THR A 507 2.64 15.06 -16.66
CA THR A 507 3.82 15.07 -17.55
C THR A 507 4.91 15.95 -16.94
N LEU A 508 6.15 15.51 -17.09
CA LEU A 508 7.32 16.33 -16.79
C LEU A 508 7.64 17.16 -18.03
N GLU A 509 7.29 18.44 -18.00
CA GLU A 509 7.52 19.33 -19.14
C GLU A 509 8.90 19.95 -19.02
N THR A 510 9.80 19.50 -19.89
CA THR A 510 11.18 19.98 -19.98
C THR A 510 11.38 20.57 -21.39
N GLY A 511 11.09 21.86 -21.54
CA GLY A 511 11.54 22.63 -22.72
C GLY A 511 10.71 22.51 -24.00
N VAL A 512 9.45 22.09 -23.96
CA VAL A 512 8.52 22.16 -25.11
C VAL A 512 7.20 22.74 -24.63
N GLU A 513 6.51 23.47 -25.51
CA GLU A 513 5.17 24.04 -25.28
C GLU A 513 4.25 23.07 -24.52
N TYR A 514 3.50 23.63 -23.56
CA TYR A 514 2.49 22.88 -22.82
C TYR A 514 1.56 22.11 -23.75
N LEU A 515 1.18 20.89 -23.37
CA LEU A 515 0.19 20.12 -24.12
C LEU A 515 -1.12 20.92 -24.21
N SER A 516 -1.72 20.89 -25.40
CA SER A 516 -3.01 21.52 -25.68
C SER A 516 -4.11 20.71 -25.00
N THR A 517 -4.81 21.36 -24.07
CA THR A 517 -6.01 20.80 -23.44
C THR A 517 -7.10 20.57 -24.47
N ASP A 518 -7.27 21.45 -25.45
CA ASP A 518 -8.30 21.30 -26.50
C ASP A 518 -8.10 20.05 -27.34
N LYS A 519 -6.85 19.71 -27.68
CA LYS A 519 -6.52 18.45 -28.37
C LYS A 519 -6.82 17.23 -27.50
N MET A 520 -6.58 17.30 -26.19
CA MET A 520 -6.94 16.23 -25.26
C MET A 520 -8.46 16.09 -25.13
N GLU A 521 -9.19 17.22 -24.96
CA GLU A 521 -10.65 17.25 -24.91
C GLU A 521 -11.25 16.64 -26.18
N TRP A 522 -10.70 16.97 -27.34
CA TRP A 522 -11.12 16.39 -28.61
C TRP A 522 -10.86 14.89 -28.70
N ALA A 523 -9.67 14.42 -28.27
CA ALA A 523 -9.35 13.00 -28.24
C ALA A 523 -10.29 12.23 -27.31
N VAL A 524 -10.56 12.76 -26.12
CA VAL A 524 -11.53 12.18 -25.17
C VAL A 524 -12.92 12.11 -25.78
N SER A 525 -13.39 13.19 -26.41
CA SER A 525 -14.70 13.23 -27.08
C SER A 525 -14.80 12.23 -28.22
N ARG A 526 -13.76 12.12 -29.05
CA ARG A 526 -13.69 11.13 -30.14
C ARG A 526 -13.69 9.69 -29.62
N HIS A 527 -12.97 9.41 -28.54
CA HIS A 527 -12.80 8.05 -28.03
C HIS A 527 -14.00 7.59 -27.20
N THR A 528 -14.56 8.47 -26.38
CA THR A 528 -15.61 8.12 -25.40
C THR A 528 -17.01 8.61 -25.79
N GLY A 529 -17.11 9.53 -26.75
CA GLY A 529 -18.35 10.24 -27.08
C GLY A 529 -18.72 11.34 -26.07
N LEU A 530 -17.84 11.66 -25.10
CA LEU A 530 -18.12 12.58 -24.01
C LEU A 530 -17.32 13.88 -24.12
N ASN A 531 -18.00 15.00 -23.92
CA ASN A 531 -17.38 16.32 -23.89
C ASN A 531 -16.89 16.64 -22.47
N ILE A 532 -15.71 16.13 -22.12
CA ILE A 532 -15.09 16.33 -20.80
C ILE A 532 -14.07 17.48 -20.90
N LYS A 533 -14.17 18.46 -20.00
CA LYS A 533 -13.21 19.56 -19.92
C LYS A 533 -11.93 19.16 -19.19
N ILE A 534 -10.78 19.55 -19.73
CA ILE A 534 -9.47 19.26 -19.16
C ILE A 534 -8.88 20.55 -18.56
N GLU A 535 -8.62 20.52 -17.26
CA GLU A 535 -7.96 21.61 -16.54
C GLU A 535 -6.45 21.35 -16.44
N ARG A 536 -5.65 22.33 -16.87
CA ARG A 536 -4.20 22.31 -16.71
C ARG A 536 -3.78 23.00 -15.41
N THR A 537 -2.96 22.33 -14.60
CA THR A 537 -2.30 22.91 -13.42
C THR A 537 -0.79 22.75 -13.55
N ILE A 538 -0.08 23.87 -13.68
CA ILE A 538 1.36 23.91 -13.98
C ILE A 538 2.18 23.44 -12.76
N GLY A 539 3.25 22.67 -13.02
CA GLY A 539 4.24 22.30 -12.01
C GLY A 539 5.08 23.48 -11.54
N TYR A 540 5.70 23.38 -10.36
CA TYR A 540 6.59 24.43 -9.87
C TYR A 540 7.93 24.34 -10.63
N SER A 541 8.17 25.29 -11.53
CA SER A 541 9.49 25.43 -12.15
C SER A 541 10.49 25.88 -11.08
N SER A 542 11.72 25.34 -11.11
CA SER A 542 12.80 25.74 -10.19
C SER A 542 13.21 27.21 -10.35
N ALA A 543 12.73 27.91 -11.38
CA ALA A 543 13.07 29.30 -11.66
C ALA A 543 12.02 30.31 -11.17
N THR A 544 10.81 29.89 -10.77
CA THR A 544 9.68 30.83 -10.60
C THR A 544 8.87 30.69 -9.32
N ALA A 545 9.04 29.63 -8.53
CA ALA A 545 8.26 29.46 -7.31
C ALA A 545 8.99 30.10 -6.12
N SER A 546 8.44 31.19 -5.58
CA SER A 546 8.91 31.73 -4.30
C SER A 546 8.63 30.73 -3.17
N GLU A 547 9.49 30.68 -2.13
CA GLU A 547 9.23 29.85 -0.94
C GLU A 547 7.84 30.13 -0.34
N GLU A 548 7.34 31.36 -0.43
CA GLU A 548 6.00 31.75 0.03
C GLU A 548 4.87 31.08 -0.77
N GLU A 549 4.98 30.96 -2.09
CA GLU A 549 4.01 30.24 -2.93
C GLU A 549 4.03 28.72 -2.73
N ILE A 550 5.19 28.18 -2.32
CA ILE A 550 5.38 26.78 -1.97
C ILE A 550 4.79 26.49 -0.59
N MET A 551 4.91 27.41 0.37
CA MET A 551 4.40 27.28 1.73
C MET A 551 2.91 27.59 1.87
N ALA A 552 2.34 28.39 0.96
CA ALA A 552 0.91 28.73 0.95
C ALA A 552 0.00 27.68 0.26
N ALA A 553 0.58 26.71 -0.46
CA ALA A 553 -0.13 25.69 -1.25
C ALA A 553 -0.11 24.31 -0.60
#